data_AF-W9QP58-F1
#
_entry.id   AF-W9QP58-F1
#
_cell.length_a   1.000
_cell.length_b   1.000
_cell.length_c   1.000
_cell.angle_alpha   90.00
_cell.angle_beta   90.00
_cell.angle_gamma   90.00
#
_symmetry.space_group_name_H-M   'P 1'
#
loop_
_entity.id
_entity.type
_entity.pdbx_description
1 polymer ?
#
loop_
_entity_poly.entity_id
_entity_poly.type
_entity_poly.pdbx_seq_one_letter_code
_entity_poly.pdbx_strand_id
1 'polypeptide(L)'
;MEHGSFSDHTKSTFSLTDEDHTLANAVRFSLNQDPRVTFSGYSIPHPSDNKVNIRIQTTGDLAADVLKDACQDLMLMCQHVRSTFDKAVVDFKMSER
;
A
#
# COMPACT_ATOMS: atom_id res chain seq x y z
N MET A 1 26.28 15.73 -1.26
CA MET A 1 24.86 15.73 -0.84
C MET A 1 24.05 15.80 -2.12
N GLU A 2 23.36 14.73 -2.48
CA GLU A 2 22.45 14.75 -3.64
C GLU A 2 21.25 15.64 -3.30
N HIS A 3 21.18 16.81 -3.94
CA HIS A 3 19.97 17.62 -3.91
C HIS A 3 18.88 16.86 -4.67
N GLY A 4 17.91 16.31 -3.94
CA GLY A 4 16.72 15.73 -4.57
C GLY A 4 16.07 16.79 -5.46
N SER A 5 15.95 16.50 -6.75
CA SER A 5 15.31 17.42 -7.68
C SER A 5 13.82 17.52 -7.35
N PHE A 6 13.33 18.71 -7.05
CA PHE A 6 11.90 18.97 -6.86
C PHE A 6 11.06 18.73 -8.12
N SER A 7 11.70 18.51 -9.27
CA SER A 7 11.03 18.30 -10.56
C SER A 7 10.76 16.83 -10.91
N ASP A 8 11.37 15.88 -10.20
CA ASP A 8 11.23 14.45 -10.52
C ASP A 8 10.15 13.79 -9.63
N HIS A 9 8.94 13.72 -10.17
CA HIS A 9 7.80 13.11 -9.48
C HIS A 9 7.73 11.58 -9.60
N THR A 10 8.68 10.95 -10.31
CA THR A 10 8.79 9.49 -10.40
C THR A 10 9.35 8.87 -9.11
N LYS A 11 9.98 9.69 -8.24
CA LYS A 11 10.63 9.26 -7.00
C LYS A 11 10.18 10.11 -5.82
N SER A 12 9.14 9.64 -5.12
CA SER A 12 8.52 10.41 -4.03
C SER A 12 8.54 9.64 -2.71
N THR A 13 8.58 10.40 -1.61
CA THR A 13 8.38 9.89 -0.25
C THR A 13 7.07 10.46 0.28
N PHE A 14 6.12 9.60 0.60
CA PHE A 14 4.82 9.97 1.15
C PHE A 14 4.84 9.75 2.66
N SER A 15 4.50 10.80 3.41
CA SER A 15 4.35 10.74 4.86
C SER A 15 2.87 10.58 5.19
N LEU A 16 2.50 9.46 5.79
CA LEU A 16 1.15 9.21 6.31
C LEU A 16 1.18 9.37 7.83
N THR A 17 0.35 10.27 8.36
CA THR A 17 0.16 10.50 9.79
C THR A 17 -0.93 9.58 10.32
N ASP A 18 -0.84 9.24 11.60
CA ASP A 18 -1.76 8.34 12.32
C ASP A 18 -1.85 6.93 11.73
N GLU A 19 -0.77 6.50 11.06
CA GLU A 19 -0.65 5.19 10.42
C GLU A 19 0.64 4.49 10.84
N ASP A 20 0.63 3.15 10.80
CA ASP A 20 1.72 2.30 11.28
C ASP A 20 2.08 1.17 10.29
N HIS A 21 2.72 0.11 10.81
CA HIS A 21 3.11 -1.07 10.05
C HIS A 21 1.95 -1.76 9.34
N THR A 22 0.73 -1.65 9.86
CA THR A 22 -0.46 -2.34 9.35
C THR A 22 -0.76 -1.90 7.91
N LEU A 23 -1.05 -0.62 7.73
CA LEU A 23 -1.32 -0.07 6.40
C LEU A 23 -0.04 -0.07 5.54
N ALA A 24 1.09 0.32 6.12
CA ALA A 24 2.32 0.50 5.36
C ALA A 24 2.83 -0.82 4.76
N ASN A 25 2.78 -1.93 5.50
CA ASN A 25 3.22 -3.22 4.98
C ASN A 25 2.24 -3.76 3.92
N ALA A 26 0.94 -3.56 4.09
CA ALA A 26 -0.07 -3.97 3.11
C ALA A 26 0.09 -3.20 1.78
N VAL A 27 0.23 -1.88 1.84
CA VAL A 27 0.45 -1.04 0.65
C VAL A 27 1.80 -1.35 -0.01
N ARG A 28 2.86 -1.57 0.79
CA ARG A 28 4.17 -2.02 0.29
C ARG A 28 4.07 -3.35 -0.44
N PHE A 29 3.23 -4.28 0.01
CA PHE A 29 3.00 -5.54 -0.71
C PHE A 29 2.37 -5.28 -2.08
N SER A 30 1.27 -4.51 -2.15
CA SER A 30 0.62 -4.16 -3.42
C SER A 30 1.57 -3.46 -4.38
N LEU A 31 2.34 -2.49 -3.91
CA LEU A 31 3.32 -1.76 -4.72
C LEU A 31 4.40 -2.65 -5.33
N ASN A 32 4.84 -3.71 -4.64
CA ASN A 32 5.84 -4.63 -5.18
C ASN A 32 5.29 -5.56 -6.27
N GLN A 33 3.97 -5.67 -6.43
CA GLN A 33 3.37 -6.43 -7.53
C GLN A 33 3.24 -5.59 -8.81
N ASP A 34 3.32 -4.26 -8.71
CA ASP A 34 3.18 -3.37 -9.85
C ASP A 34 4.49 -3.32 -10.67
N PRO A 35 4.50 -3.72 -11.95
CA PRO A 35 5.71 -3.69 -12.79
C PRO A 35 6.25 -2.28 -13.06
N ARG A 36 5.45 -1.23 -12.82
CA ARG A 36 5.88 0.17 -12.94
C ARG A 36 6.79 0.59 -11.77
N VAL A 37 6.79 -0.15 -10.68
CA VAL A 37 7.55 0.15 -9.46
C VAL A 37 8.93 -0.50 -9.53
N THR A 38 9.98 0.31 -9.43
CA THR A 38 11.37 -0.17 -9.32
C THR A 38 11.80 -0.36 -7.87
N PHE A 39 11.24 0.45 -6.97
CA PHE A 39 11.52 0.36 -5.54
C PHE A 39 10.31 0.79 -4.72
N SER A 40 9.96 -0.02 -3.72
CA SER A 40 9.03 0.38 -2.65
C SER A 40 9.55 -0.05 -1.28
N GLY A 41 9.41 0.84 -0.30
CA GLY A 41 9.78 0.56 1.08
C GLY A 41 9.14 1.55 2.03
N TYR A 42 9.04 1.19 3.30
CA TYR A 42 8.53 2.10 4.32
C TYR A 42 9.42 2.11 5.56
N SER A 43 9.37 3.21 6.31
CA SER A 43 10.02 3.34 7.61
C SER A 43 9.16 4.16 8.57
N ILE A 44 9.21 3.78 9.85
CA ILE A 44 8.68 4.58 10.95
C ILE A 44 9.87 5.36 11.52
N PRO A 45 9.85 6.71 11.50
CA PRO A 45 10.98 7.51 11.96
C PRO A 45 11.36 7.24 13.41
N HIS A 46 10.35 7.07 14.27
CA HIS A 46 10.52 6.82 15.69
C HIS A 46 9.29 6.06 16.24
N PRO A 47 9.45 5.06 17.14
CA PRO A 47 8.32 4.28 17.66
C PRO A 47 7.26 5.08 18.42
N SER A 48 7.59 6.27 18.93
CA SER A 48 6.65 7.16 19.62
C SER A 48 5.85 8.06 18.67
N ASP A 49 6.20 8.10 17.39
CA ASP A 49 5.50 8.90 16.40
C ASP A 49 4.60 7.97 15.57
N ASN A 50 3.29 8.24 15.57
CA ASN A 50 2.34 7.54 14.70
C ASN A 50 2.45 8.11 13.28
N LYS A 51 3.57 7.85 12.63
CA LYS A 51 3.85 8.33 11.27
C LYS A 51 4.66 7.30 10.53
N VAL A 52 4.27 7.04 9.30
CA VAL A 52 5.01 6.18 8.38
C VAL A 52 5.41 6.92 7.11
N ASN A 53 6.64 6.72 6.68
CA ASN A 53 7.16 7.24 5.42
C ASN A 53 7.23 6.11 4.40
N ILE A 54 6.53 6.24 3.28
CA ILE A 54 6.55 5.28 2.17
C ILE A 54 7.37 5.90 1.03
N ARG A 55 8.47 5.25 0.66
CA ARG A 55 9.31 5.64 -0.47
C ARG A 55 8.93 4.82 -1.69
N ILE A 56 8.65 5.49 -2.80
CA ILE A 56 8.30 4.87 -4.07
C ILE A 56 9.21 5.43 -5.16
N GLN A 57 9.71 4.55 -6.00
CA GLN A 57 10.41 4.89 -7.24
C GLN A 57 9.78 4.09 -8.37
N THR A 58 9.43 4.77 -9.45
CA THR A 58 8.80 4.17 -10.63
C THR A 58 9.77 4.18 -11.82
N THR A 59 9.40 3.54 -12.91
CA THR A 59 10.15 3.56 -14.18
C THR A 59 9.87 4.81 -15.04
N GLY A 60 8.82 5.58 -14.72
CA GLY A 60 8.44 6.77 -15.48
C GLY A 60 7.11 7.40 -15.05
N ASP A 61 6.19 6.62 -14.49
CA ASP A 61 4.90 7.13 -14.01
C ASP A 61 5.02 7.96 -12.73
N LEU A 62 4.03 8.82 -12.46
CA LEU A 62 4.00 9.61 -11.24
C LEU A 62 3.84 8.67 -10.03
N ALA A 63 4.74 8.77 -9.06
CA ALA A 63 4.72 7.92 -7.87
C ALA A 63 3.42 8.06 -7.06
N ALA A 64 2.74 9.22 -7.15
CA ALA A 64 1.46 9.47 -6.50
C ALA A 64 0.31 8.68 -7.15
N ASP A 65 0.30 8.57 -8.47
CA ASP A 65 -0.72 7.81 -9.20
C ASP A 65 -0.54 6.32 -8.94
N VAL A 66 0.70 5.83 -8.98
CA VAL A 66 1.03 4.44 -8.65
C VAL A 66 0.66 4.09 -7.20
N LEU A 67 0.88 5.00 -6.25
CA LEU A 67 0.42 4.80 -4.86
C LEU A 67 -1.10 4.70 -4.77
N LYS A 68 -1.82 5.56 -5.50
CA LYS A 68 -3.29 5.57 -5.52
C LYS A 68 -3.84 4.26 -6.10
N ASP A 69 -3.29 3.81 -7.21
CA ASP A 69 -3.65 2.55 -7.84
C ASP A 69 -3.41 1.37 -6.88
N ALA A 70 -2.23 1.32 -6.24
CA ALA A 70 -1.92 0.27 -5.27
C ALA A 70 -2.87 0.24 -4.06
N CYS A 71 -3.35 1.40 -3.60
CA CYS A 71 -4.38 1.49 -2.57
C CYS A 71 -5.74 0.98 -3.06
N GLN A 72 -6.12 1.30 -4.30
CA GLN A 72 -7.36 0.79 -4.90
C GLN A 72 -7.34 -0.73 -5.06
N ASP A 73 -6.22 -1.28 -5.53
CA ASP A 73 -6.03 -2.73 -5.63
C ASP A 73 -6.13 -3.41 -4.26
N LEU A 74 -5.52 -2.80 -3.22
CA LEU A 74 -5.65 -3.30 -1.85
C LEU A 74 -7.11 -3.31 -1.38
N MET A 75 -7.89 -2.26 -1.66
CA MET A 75 -9.31 -2.21 -1.34
C MET A 75 -10.10 -3.32 -2.05
N LEU A 76 -9.82 -3.57 -3.33
CA LEU A 76 -10.46 -4.63 -4.10
C LEU A 76 -10.10 -6.02 -3.56
N MET A 77 -8.84 -6.25 -3.19
CA MET A 77 -8.41 -7.49 -2.53
C MET A 77 -9.17 -7.72 -1.22
N CYS A 78 -9.26 -6.70 -0.36
CA CYS A 78 -10.01 -6.80 0.89
C CYS A 78 -11.51 -7.08 0.66
N GLN A 79 -12.11 -6.44 -0.35
CA GLN A 79 -13.51 -6.69 -0.72
C GLN A 79 -13.71 -8.13 -1.19
N HIS A 80 -12.80 -8.65 -2.01
CA HIS A 80 -12.87 -10.03 -2.49
C HIS A 80 -12.74 -11.03 -1.33
N VAL A 81 -11.74 -10.85 -0.45
CA VAL A 81 -11.56 -11.70 0.74
C VAL A 81 -12.80 -11.70 1.62
N ARG A 82 -13.37 -10.52 1.90
CA ARG A 82 -14.60 -10.40 2.69
C ARG A 82 -15.76 -11.14 2.03
N SER A 83 -16.00 -10.92 0.74
CA SER A 83 -17.11 -11.57 0.03
C SER A 83 -16.97 -13.09 0.02
N THR A 84 -15.75 -13.62 -0.15
CA THR A 84 -15.50 -15.06 -0.18
C THR A 84 -15.67 -15.67 1.21
N PHE A 85 -15.18 -14.98 2.24
CA PHE A 85 -15.36 -15.40 3.64
C PHE A 85 -16.83 -15.41 4.04
N ASP A 86 -17.59 -14.35 3.74
CA ASP A 86 -19.01 -14.27 4.07
C ASP A 86 -19.81 -15.41 3.44
N LYS A 87 -19.53 -15.75 2.18
CA LYS A 87 -20.15 -16.90 1.48
C LYS A 87 -19.82 -18.21 2.19
N ALA A 88 -18.56 -18.47 2.48
CA ALA A 88 -18.14 -19.69 3.17
C ALA A 88 -18.79 -19.84 4.54
N VAL A 89 -18.96 -18.73 5.29
CA VAL A 89 -19.66 -18.73 6.59
C VAL A 89 -21.15 -19.02 6.43
N VAL A 90 -21.81 -18.49 5.39
CA VAL A 90 -23.21 -18.81 5.11
C VAL A 90 -23.38 -20.28 4.75
N ASP A 91 -22.54 -20.80 3.86
CA ASP A 91 -22.59 -22.20 3.42
C ASP A 91 -22.38 -23.16 4.60
N PHE A 92 -21.41 -22.89 5.46
CA PHE A 92 -21.16 -23.68 6.68
C PHE A 92 -22.36 -23.67 7.65
N LYS A 93 -23.01 -22.51 7.84
CA LYS A 93 -24.20 -22.40 8.70
C LYS A 93 -25.42 -23.13 8.12
N MET A 94 -25.50 -23.28 6.80
CA MET A 94 -26.57 -24.04 6.13
C MET A 94 -26.33 -25.55 6.18
N SER A 95 -25.07 -26.02 6.19
CA SER A 95 -24.75 -27.44 6.31
C SER A 95 -24.91 -28.01 7.71
N GLU A 96 -24.82 -27.17 8.74
CA GLU A 96 -25.03 -27.55 10.15
C GLU A 96 -26.52 -27.54 10.57
N ARG A 97 -27.44 -27.23 9.65
CA ARG A 97 -28.90 -27.30 9.85
C ARG A 97 -29.47 -28.54 9.18
#